data_AF-A0A1W9RQV5-F1
#
_entry.id   AF-A0A1W9RQV5-F1
#
_cell.length_a   1.000
_cell.length_b   1.000
_cell.length_c   1.000
_cell.angle_alpha   90.00
_cell.angle_beta   90.00
_cell.angle_gamma   90.00
#
_symmetry.space_group_name_H-M   'P 1'
#
loop_
_entity.id
_entity.type
_entity.pdbx_description
1 polymer ?
#
loop_
_entity_poly.entity_id
_entity_poly.type
_entity_poly.pdbx_seq_one_letter_code
_entity_poly.pdbx_strand_id
1 'polypeptide(L)'
;MKLSDEQLMLQVKKGSHESFHELVERHKLAVLNMCLRFTRNKEDAEDLAQDVFLRIFQAAPRYQESALFTTYLYRVTLNVCLNHQRRKKILRFFSLNGKPGNGSEKDDRTPAYQIADSNKPDLEIEKYETQQFVQKAIDSLPENQKVAVILFRYLNLSYQEIAEILDTTVTAVESRLHRAKLNLKKKLEPLREEFHLS
;
A
#
# COMPACT_ATOMS: atom_id res chain seq x y z
N MET A 1 22.02 -20.30 13.10
CA MET A 1 20.61 -20.03 13.47
C MET A 1 20.26 -18.66 12.90
N LYS A 2 19.17 -18.51 12.14
CA LYS A 2 18.81 -17.23 11.50
C LYS A 2 18.20 -16.31 12.58
N LEU A 3 18.74 -15.11 12.77
CA LEU A 3 18.22 -14.14 13.75
C LEU A 3 16.80 -13.70 13.37
N SER A 4 15.95 -13.47 14.38
CA SER A 4 14.65 -12.83 14.18
C SER A 4 14.81 -11.37 13.74
N ASP A 5 13.75 -10.76 13.22
CA ASP A 5 13.81 -9.38 12.75
C ASP A 5 14.02 -8.39 13.91
N GLU A 6 13.43 -8.68 15.07
CA GLU A 6 13.62 -7.93 16.30
C GLU A 6 15.08 -8.00 16.76
N GLN A 7 15.68 -9.19 16.73
CA GLN A 7 17.09 -9.39 17.06
C GLN A 7 18.00 -8.64 16.09
N LEU A 8 17.70 -8.67 14.79
CA LEU A 8 18.42 -7.88 13.79
C LEU A 8 18.32 -6.38 14.12
N MET A 9 17.12 -5.87 14.41
CA MET A 9 16.94 -4.46 14.80
C MET A 9 17.72 -4.07 16.06
N LEU A 10 17.82 -4.98 17.04
CA LEU A 10 18.66 -4.74 18.23
C LEU A 10 20.16 -4.69 17.88
N GLN A 11 20.61 -5.37 16.83
CA GLN A 11 21.98 -5.24 16.32
C GLN A 11 22.17 -3.96 15.50
N VAL A 12 21.16 -3.55 14.70
CA VAL A 12 21.17 -2.26 13.99
C VAL A 12 21.28 -1.10 14.99
N LYS A 13 20.55 -1.19 16.11
CA LYS A 13 20.65 -0.23 17.23
C LYS A 13 22.07 -0.10 17.79
N LYS A 14 22.89 -1.15 17.69
CA LYS A 14 24.31 -1.17 18.08
C LYS A 14 25.27 -0.80 16.93
N GLY A 15 24.75 -0.45 15.75
CA GLY A 15 25.53 -0.02 14.58
C GLY A 15 25.81 -1.11 13.54
N SER A 16 25.20 -2.30 13.63
CA SER A 16 25.39 -3.34 12.60
C SER A 16 24.65 -3.00 11.30
N HIS A 17 25.43 -2.61 10.29
CA HIS A 17 24.91 -2.33 8.94
C HIS A 17 24.51 -3.62 8.20
N GLU A 18 25.21 -4.73 8.44
CA GLU A 18 24.88 -6.04 7.86
C GLU A 18 23.51 -6.53 8.35
N SER A 19 23.20 -6.32 9.63
CA SER A 19 21.88 -6.66 10.19
C SER A 19 20.76 -5.82 9.56
N PHE A 20 21.06 -4.56 9.25
CA PHE A 20 20.11 -3.69 8.56
C PHE A 20 19.91 -4.13 7.10
N HIS A 21 20.98 -4.46 6.40
CA HIS A 21 20.90 -5.00 5.04
C HIS A 21 20.04 -6.27 4.97
N GLU A 22 20.23 -7.20 5.91
CA GLU A 22 19.38 -8.40 6.00
C GLU A 22 17.90 -8.06 6.22
N LEU A 23 17.57 -7.07 7.06
CA LEU A 23 16.18 -6.61 7.22
C LEU A 23 15.62 -6.02 5.93
N VAL A 24 16.41 -5.22 5.21
CA VAL A 24 15.99 -4.66 3.92
C VAL A 24 15.72 -5.78 2.93
N GLU A 25 16.63 -6.76 2.80
CA GLU A 25 16.46 -7.88 1.86
C GLU A 25 15.21 -8.71 2.16
N ARG A 26 14.91 -8.95 3.44
CA ARG A 26 13.71 -9.70 3.85
C ARG A 26 12.41 -8.97 3.49
N HIS A 27 12.39 -7.65 3.60
CA HIS A 27 11.15 -6.89 3.61
C HIS A 27 10.95 -5.97 2.40
N LYS A 28 11.97 -5.75 1.56
CA LYS A 28 11.92 -4.79 0.45
C LYS A 28 10.75 -5.03 -0.51
N LEU A 29 10.45 -6.29 -0.82
CA LEU A 29 9.35 -6.64 -1.72
C LEU A 29 7.99 -6.35 -1.09
N ALA A 30 7.80 -6.66 0.20
CA ALA A 30 6.55 -6.38 0.90
C ALA A 30 6.29 -4.87 1.02
N VAL A 31 7.33 -4.09 1.38
CA VAL A 31 7.26 -2.63 1.46
C VAL A 31 6.96 -2.02 0.10
N LEU A 32 7.71 -2.41 -0.94
CA LEU A 32 7.50 -1.92 -2.31
C LEU A 32 6.09 -2.23 -2.81
N ASN A 33 5.62 -3.47 -2.61
CA ASN A 33 4.27 -3.87 -3.01
C ASN A 33 3.20 -3.06 -2.27
N MET A 34 3.39 -2.79 -0.98
CA MET A 34 2.49 -1.91 -0.23
C MET A 34 2.49 -0.50 -0.82
N CYS A 35 3.67 0.10 -1.03
CA CYS A 35 3.81 1.43 -1.62
C CYS A 35 3.13 1.53 -3.00
N LEU A 36 3.31 0.53 -3.86
CA LEU A 36 2.66 0.45 -5.18
C LEU A 36 1.13 0.52 -5.11
N ARG A 37 0.51 -0.06 -4.07
CA ARG A 37 -0.95 0.01 -3.87
C ARG A 37 -1.44 1.42 -3.53
N PHE A 38 -0.58 2.29 -3.00
CA PHE A 38 -0.91 3.67 -2.70
C PHE A 38 -0.51 4.65 -3.81
N THR A 39 0.65 4.46 -4.45
CA THR A 39 1.18 5.42 -5.44
C THR A 39 0.67 5.15 -6.84
N ARG A 40 0.53 3.86 -7.22
CA ARG A 40 0.26 3.39 -8.60
C ARG A 40 1.32 3.82 -9.62
N ASN A 41 2.49 4.21 -9.14
CA ASN A 41 3.63 4.59 -9.96
C ASN A 41 4.86 3.92 -9.37
N LYS A 42 5.66 3.29 -10.25
CA LYS A 42 6.85 2.52 -9.86
C LYS A 42 7.88 3.37 -9.15
N GLU A 43 8.20 4.50 -9.76
CA GLU A 43 9.24 5.42 -9.32
C GLU A 43 8.85 6.01 -7.96
N ASP A 44 7.62 6.52 -7.85
CA ASP A 44 7.05 6.96 -6.57
C ASP A 44 7.11 5.83 -5.52
N ALA A 45 6.79 4.58 -5.87
CA ALA A 45 6.81 3.48 -4.92
C ALA A 45 8.22 3.09 -4.46
N GLU A 46 9.19 3.08 -5.38
CA GLU A 46 10.60 2.81 -5.07
C GLU A 46 11.18 3.90 -4.17
N ASP A 47 10.88 5.17 -4.46
CA ASP A 47 11.30 6.30 -3.63
C ASP A 47 10.69 6.24 -2.23
N LEU A 48 9.39 5.94 -2.12
CA LEU A 48 8.75 5.78 -0.82
C LEU A 48 9.31 4.58 -0.05
N ALA A 49 9.59 3.45 -0.72
CA ALA A 49 10.19 2.29 -0.08
C ALA A 49 11.58 2.61 0.48
N GLN A 50 12.39 3.39 -0.24
CA GLN A 50 13.67 3.90 0.26
C GLN A 50 13.47 4.81 1.47
N ASP A 51 12.55 5.77 1.44
CA ASP A 51 12.24 6.66 2.58
C ASP A 51 11.79 5.84 3.81
N VAL A 52 11.02 4.76 3.62
CA VAL A 52 10.65 3.85 4.71
C VAL A 52 11.89 3.25 5.37
N PHE A 53 12.79 2.63 4.62
CA PHE A 53 13.97 1.99 5.19
C PHE A 53 14.92 3.02 5.83
N LEU A 54 15.07 4.20 5.22
CA LEU A 54 15.84 5.31 5.82
C LEU A 54 15.26 5.71 7.18
N ARG A 55 13.94 5.84 7.30
CA ARG A 55 13.28 6.14 8.59
C ARG A 55 13.46 5.03 9.61
N ILE A 56 13.36 3.76 9.19
CA ILE A 56 13.62 2.61 10.07
C ILE A 56 15.05 2.67 10.63
N PHE A 57 16.04 2.93 9.77
CA PHE A 57 17.43 3.06 10.17
C PHE A 57 17.65 4.23 11.15
N GLN A 58 17.12 5.42 10.82
CA GLN A 58 17.19 6.61 11.68
C GLN A 58 16.48 6.43 13.03
N ALA A 59 15.46 5.58 13.09
CA ALA A 59 14.73 5.26 14.30
C ALA A 59 15.39 4.15 15.14
N ALA A 60 16.32 3.37 14.57
CA ALA A 60 16.96 2.23 15.25
C ALA A 60 17.53 2.54 16.64
N PRO A 61 18.18 3.69 16.91
CA PRO A 61 18.66 4.04 18.25
C PRO A 61 17.56 4.07 19.32
N ARG A 62 16.33 4.40 18.90
CA ARG A 62 15.14 4.52 19.76
C ARG A 62 14.25 3.28 19.73
N TYR A 63 14.62 2.26 18.94
CA TYR A 63 13.83 1.04 18.81
C TYR A 63 13.70 0.31 20.16
N GLN A 64 12.49 -0.17 20.42
CA GLN A 64 12.12 -1.01 21.55
C GLN A 64 11.29 -2.18 21.02
N GLU A 65 11.56 -3.38 21.51
CA GLU A 65 10.85 -4.59 21.14
C GLU A 65 9.54 -4.68 21.93
N SER A 66 8.50 -3.99 21.45
CA SER A 66 7.16 -3.99 22.08
C SER A 66 6.11 -4.75 21.27
N ALA A 67 6.40 -5.05 20.01
CA ALA A 67 5.53 -5.72 19.05
C ALA A 67 6.40 -6.40 17.98
N LEU A 68 5.78 -7.18 17.10
CA LEU A 68 6.46 -7.73 15.93
C LEU A 68 7.07 -6.60 15.08
N PHE A 69 8.27 -6.81 14.57
CA PHE A 69 8.94 -5.84 13.72
C PHE A 69 8.09 -5.48 12.49
N THR A 70 7.39 -6.46 11.91
CA THR A 70 6.50 -6.27 10.76
C THR A 70 5.37 -5.29 11.04
N THR A 71 4.78 -5.31 12.25
CA THR A 71 3.78 -4.32 12.67
C THR A 71 4.38 -2.92 12.66
N TYR A 72 5.56 -2.75 13.25
CA TYR A 72 6.26 -1.47 13.25
C TYR A 72 6.61 -0.99 11.83
N LEU A 73 7.14 -1.89 11.00
CA LEU A 73 7.47 -1.62 9.60
C LEU A 73 6.25 -1.13 8.82
N TYR A 74 5.13 -1.86 8.88
CA TYR A 74 3.92 -1.50 8.14
C TYR A 74 3.28 -0.21 8.64
N ARG A 75 3.39 0.12 9.93
CA ARG A 75 3.03 1.44 10.46
C ARG A 75 3.84 2.56 9.81
N VAL A 76 5.17 2.40 9.73
CA VAL A 76 6.05 3.39 9.07
C VAL A 76 5.71 3.49 7.58
N THR A 77 5.57 2.37 6.88
CA THR A 77 5.20 2.33 5.45
C THR A 77 3.88 3.03 5.17
N LEU A 78 2.86 2.75 5.98
CA LEU A 78 1.55 3.39 5.85
C LEU A 78 1.66 4.91 6.02
N ASN A 79 2.37 5.36 7.06
CA ASN A 79 2.55 6.79 7.31
C ASN A 79 3.26 7.51 6.16
N VAL A 80 4.29 6.89 5.59
CA VAL A 80 4.99 7.42 4.41
C VAL A 80 4.04 7.53 3.21
N CYS A 81 3.28 6.48 2.92
CA CYS A 81 2.31 6.46 1.82
C CYS A 81 1.20 7.51 1.96
N LEU A 82 0.59 7.61 3.15
CA LEU A 82 -0.48 8.58 3.42
C LEU A 82 0.02 10.01 3.34
N ASN A 83 1.22 10.29 3.84
CA ASN A 83 1.83 11.62 3.74
C ASN A 83 2.12 12.01 2.29
N HIS A 84 2.63 11.09 1.47
CA HIS A 84 2.82 11.30 0.03
C HIS A 84 1.49 11.61 -0.66
N GLN A 85 0.43 10.83 -0.43
CA GLN A 85 -0.88 11.06 -1.04
C GLN A 85 -1.48 12.43 -0.66
N ARG A 86 -1.38 12.83 0.62
CA ARG A 86 -1.86 14.14 1.09
C ARG A 86 -1.10 15.28 0.41
N ARG A 87 0.23 15.18 0.30
CA ARG A 87 1.07 16.17 -0.40
C ARG A 87 0.70 16.27 -1.88
N LYS A 88 0.54 15.13 -2.57
CA LYS A 88 0.16 15.08 -4.00
C LYS A 88 -1.23 15.71 -4.23
N LYS A 89 -2.18 15.50 -3.32
CA LYS A 89 -3.51 16.14 -3.37
C LYS A 89 -3.43 17.66 -3.20
N ILE A 90 -2.62 18.14 -2.27
CA ILE A 90 -2.39 19.57 -2.03
C ILE A 90 -1.76 20.23 -3.26
N LEU A 91 -0.70 19.64 -3.82
CA LEU A 91 -0.02 20.15 -5.02
C LEU A 91 -0.99 20.25 -6.21
N ARG A 92 -1.82 19.21 -6.44
CA ARG A 92 -2.86 19.25 -7.48
C ARG A 92 -3.86 20.38 -7.25
N PHE A 93 -4.31 20.61 -6.01
CA PHE A 93 -5.22 21.70 -5.70
C PHE A 93 -4.62 23.08 -6.02
N PHE A 94 -3.34 23.31 -5.69
CA PHE A 94 -2.66 24.57 -6.00
C PHE A 94 -2.35 24.74 -7.49
N SER A 95 -1.99 23.67 -8.20
CA SER A 95 -1.82 23.69 -9.66
C SER A 95 -3.12 24.03 -10.40
N LEU A 96 -4.28 23.60 -9.89
CA LEU A 96 -5.59 23.92 -10.49
C LEU A 96 -6.04 25.37 -10.23
N ASN A 97 -5.54 26.02 -9.18
CA ASN A 97 -5.87 27.41 -8.84
C ASN A 97 -4.91 28.44 -9.49
N GLY A 98 -3.92 28.00 -10.26
CA GLY A 98 -2.94 28.84 -10.95
C GLY A 98 -3.02 28.68 -12.47
N LYS A 99 -3.93 29.44 -13.12
CA LYS A 99 -4.16 29.55 -14.59
C LYS A 99 -4.70 28.28 -15.29
N PRO A 100 -5.65 28.41 -16.25
CA PRO A 100 -6.09 27.29 -17.08
C PRO A 100 -5.02 27.01 -18.15
N GLY A 101 -3.96 26.30 -17.76
CA GLY A 101 -3.04 25.67 -18.70
C GLY A 101 -3.63 24.34 -19.15
N ASN A 102 -3.98 24.24 -20.43
CA ASN A 102 -4.32 22.99 -21.11
C ASN A 102 -3.28 21.91 -20.77
N GLY A 103 -3.69 20.94 -19.96
CA GLY A 103 -2.84 19.87 -19.48
C GLY A 103 -3.69 18.75 -18.90
N SER A 104 -4.76 18.38 -19.61
CA SER A 104 -5.35 17.05 -19.46
C SER A 104 -4.37 16.02 -20.02
N GLU A 105 -3.20 15.88 -19.39
CA GLU A 105 -2.44 14.64 -19.48
C GLU A 105 -3.23 13.63 -18.65
N LYS A 106 -4.16 12.98 -19.34
CA LYS A 106 -4.55 11.62 -19.03
C LYS A 106 -3.26 10.81 -19.05
N ASP A 107 -2.61 10.74 -17.89
CA ASP A 107 -1.61 9.71 -17.62
C ASP A 107 -2.38 8.38 -17.49
N ASP A 108 -2.81 7.87 -18.64
CA ASP A 108 -3.48 6.58 -18.83
C ASP A 108 -2.46 5.42 -18.83
N ARG A 109 -1.23 5.68 -18.40
CA ARG A 109 -0.20 4.66 -18.22
C ARG A 109 -0.20 4.18 -16.78
N THR A 110 -1.31 3.56 -16.35
CA THR A 110 -1.25 2.63 -15.22
C THR A 110 -0.49 1.38 -15.67
N PRO A 111 0.73 1.10 -15.16
CA PRO A 111 1.42 -0.13 -15.52
C PRO A 111 0.57 -1.31 -15.03
N ALA A 112 0.32 -2.26 -15.91
CA ALA A 112 -0.29 -3.53 -15.56
C ALA A 112 0.65 -4.29 -14.62
N TYR A 113 0.47 -4.15 -13.30
CA TYR A 113 1.24 -4.93 -12.33
C TYR A 113 0.60 -6.30 -12.16
N GLN A 114 0.86 -7.18 -13.13
CA GLN A 114 0.63 -8.61 -12.97
C GLN A 114 1.77 -9.21 -12.14
N ILE A 115 1.39 -9.91 -11.06
CA ILE A 115 2.25 -10.89 -10.41
C ILE A 115 2.03 -12.20 -11.20
N ALA A 116 2.98 -12.48 -12.10
CA ALA A 116 3.30 -13.72 -12.82
C ALA A 116 2.24 -14.49 -13.66
N ASP A 117 2.69 -14.79 -14.90
CA ASP A 117 2.51 -16.02 -15.70
C ASP A 117 1.12 -16.34 -16.31
N SER A 118 0.92 -16.12 -17.63
CA SER A 118 0.30 -17.07 -18.59
C SER A 118 0.02 -16.50 -20.01
N ASN A 119 0.55 -17.15 -21.05
CA ASN A 119 0.45 -16.84 -22.48
C ASN A 119 -0.97 -16.88 -23.11
N LYS A 120 -1.86 -15.89 -22.91
CA LYS A 120 -3.10 -15.70 -23.73
C LYS A 120 -3.53 -14.22 -23.89
N PRO A 121 -3.32 -13.58 -25.06
CA PRO A 121 -3.52 -12.12 -25.24
C PRO A 121 -4.94 -11.58 -25.00
N ASP A 122 -5.98 -12.25 -25.49
CA ASP A 122 -7.36 -11.72 -25.39
C ASP A 122 -7.92 -11.78 -23.96
N LEU A 123 -7.56 -12.81 -23.20
CA LEU A 123 -7.93 -12.95 -21.79
C LEU A 123 -7.16 -11.97 -20.90
N GLU A 124 -5.99 -11.48 -21.33
CA GLU A 124 -5.23 -10.48 -20.59
C GLU A 124 -5.83 -9.08 -20.71
N ILE A 125 -6.39 -8.73 -21.86
CA ILE A 125 -7.03 -7.41 -22.08
C ILE A 125 -8.29 -7.29 -21.21
N GLU A 126 -9.16 -8.29 -21.22
CA GLU A 126 -10.39 -8.30 -20.41
C GLU A 126 -10.09 -8.31 -18.89
N LYS A 127 -9.05 -9.06 -18.47
CA LYS A 127 -8.54 -9.04 -17.10
C LYS A 127 -7.96 -7.67 -16.74
N TYR A 128 -7.26 -7.01 -17.66
CA TYR A 128 -6.64 -5.71 -17.43
C TYR A 128 -7.68 -4.61 -17.23
N GLU A 129 -8.72 -4.58 -18.07
CA GLU A 129 -9.84 -3.63 -17.94
C GLU A 129 -10.59 -3.83 -16.62
N THR A 130 -10.87 -5.09 -16.28
CA THR A 130 -11.48 -5.47 -14.99
C THR A 130 -10.62 -5.05 -13.80
N GLN A 131 -9.31 -5.30 -13.85
CA GLN A 131 -8.37 -4.93 -12.79
C GLN A 131 -8.28 -3.41 -12.61
N GLN A 132 -8.24 -2.66 -13.71
CA GLN A 132 -8.26 -1.20 -13.67
C GLN A 132 -9.54 -0.67 -13.03
N PHE A 133 -10.70 -1.25 -13.37
CA PHE A 133 -11.98 -0.82 -12.82
C PHE A 133 -12.06 -1.10 -11.31
N VAL A 134 -11.66 -2.30 -10.88
CA VAL A 134 -11.56 -2.65 -9.45
C VAL A 134 -10.61 -1.71 -8.72
N GLN A 135 -9.46 -1.40 -9.31
CA GLN A 135 -8.49 -0.48 -8.73
C GLN A 135 -9.08 0.94 -8.60
N LYS A 136 -9.76 1.46 -9.63
CA LYS A 136 -10.47 2.75 -9.57
C LYS A 136 -11.56 2.76 -8.49
N ALA A 137 -12.29 1.66 -8.33
CA ALA A 137 -13.28 1.51 -7.27
C ALA A 137 -12.65 1.58 -5.88
N ILE A 138 -11.55 0.85 -5.64
CA ILE A 138 -10.76 0.91 -4.39
C ILE A 138 -10.24 2.33 -4.17
N ASP A 139 -9.79 3.01 -5.22
CA ASP A 139 -9.22 4.34 -5.11
C ASP A 139 -10.22 5.42 -4.69
N SER A 140 -11.49 5.19 -5.01
CA SER A 140 -12.57 6.08 -4.62
C SER A 140 -13.10 5.85 -3.20
N LEU A 141 -12.58 4.85 -2.49
CA LEU A 141 -12.93 4.62 -1.09
C LEU A 141 -12.37 5.73 -0.19
N PRO A 142 -13.09 6.08 0.91
CA PRO A 142 -12.52 6.85 2.00
C PRO A 142 -11.19 6.26 2.49
N GLU A 143 -10.24 7.11 2.87
CA GLU A 143 -8.86 6.71 3.22
C GLU A 143 -8.82 5.56 4.25
N ASN A 144 -9.61 5.67 5.32
CA ASN A 144 -9.70 4.65 6.37
C ASN A 144 -10.24 3.27 5.88
N GLN A 145 -11.12 3.27 4.88
CA GLN A 145 -11.64 2.06 4.26
C GLN A 145 -10.62 1.46 3.27
N LYS A 146 -10.01 2.32 2.45
CA LYS A 146 -8.97 1.92 1.49
C LYS A 146 -7.80 1.26 2.20
N VAL A 147 -7.31 1.87 3.26
CA VAL A 147 -6.20 1.33 4.07
C VAL A 147 -6.55 -0.04 4.63
N ALA A 148 -7.74 -0.20 5.22
CA ALA A 148 -8.18 -1.49 5.75
C ALA A 148 -8.24 -2.58 4.65
N VAL A 149 -8.75 -2.24 3.47
CA VAL A 149 -8.78 -3.16 2.31
C VAL A 149 -7.37 -3.52 1.85
N ILE A 150 -6.44 -2.56 1.79
CA ILE A 150 -5.06 -2.81 1.38
C ILE A 150 -4.39 -3.81 2.34
N LEU A 151 -4.45 -3.52 3.64
CA LEU A 151 -3.83 -4.36 4.68
C LEU A 151 -4.45 -5.77 4.71
N PHE A 152 -5.78 -5.87 4.59
CA PHE A 152 -6.46 -7.17 4.62
C PHE A 152 -6.26 -7.99 3.34
N ARG A 153 -6.54 -7.40 2.17
CA ARG A 153 -6.62 -8.16 0.90
C ARG A 153 -5.26 -8.37 0.24
N TYR A 154 -4.33 -7.42 0.40
CA TYR A 154 -3.06 -7.48 -0.32
C TYR A 154 -1.89 -7.89 0.56
N LEU A 155 -1.95 -7.61 1.86
CA LEU A 155 -0.93 -8.06 2.81
C LEU A 155 -1.38 -9.30 3.62
N ASN A 156 -2.60 -9.80 3.41
CA ASN A 156 -3.18 -10.98 4.09
C ASN A 156 -3.09 -10.91 5.63
N LEU A 157 -3.20 -9.70 6.19
CA LEU A 157 -3.13 -9.50 7.64
C LEU A 157 -4.47 -9.83 8.30
N SER A 158 -4.40 -10.42 9.49
CA SER A 158 -5.55 -10.65 10.36
C SER A 158 -6.15 -9.34 10.86
N TYR A 159 -7.40 -9.38 11.33
CA TYR A 159 -8.04 -8.17 11.87
C TYR A 159 -7.31 -7.64 13.11
N GLN A 160 -6.68 -8.52 13.90
CA GLN A 160 -5.87 -8.19 15.05
C GLN A 160 -4.61 -7.42 14.63
N GLU A 161 -3.85 -7.93 13.65
CA GLU A 161 -2.66 -7.24 13.14
C GLU A 161 -3.01 -5.88 12.50
N ILE A 162 -4.13 -5.80 11.78
CA ILE A 162 -4.61 -4.53 11.21
C ILE A 162 -5.00 -3.56 12.32
N ALA A 163 -5.69 -4.03 13.35
CA ALA A 163 -6.08 -3.21 14.49
C ALA A 163 -4.85 -2.63 15.20
N GLU A 164 -3.81 -3.45 15.36
CA GLU A 164 -2.52 -3.02 15.88
C GLU A 164 -1.86 -1.98 14.96
N ILE A 165 -1.68 -2.27 13.67
CA ILE A 165 -1.06 -1.32 12.72
C ILE A 165 -1.81 0.02 12.69
N LEU A 166 -3.14 0.00 12.73
CA LEU A 166 -3.98 1.19 12.65
C LEU A 166 -4.25 1.88 13.99
N ASP A 167 -3.69 1.37 15.08
CA ASP A 167 -3.91 1.85 16.45
C ASP A 167 -5.41 2.02 16.76
N THR A 168 -6.16 0.93 16.57
CA THR A 168 -7.62 0.92 16.67
C THR A 168 -8.14 -0.44 17.17
N THR A 169 -9.45 -0.61 17.27
CA THR A 169 -10.06 -1.88 17.72
C THR A 169 -10.37 -2.81 16.55
N VAL A 170 -10.38 -4.13 16.81
CA VAL A 170 -10.82 -5.14 15.83
C VAL A 170 -12.23 -4.82 15.30
N THR A 171 -13.15 -4.41 16.17
CA THR A 171 -14.50 -3.98 15.79
C THR A 171 -14.50 -2.77 14.83
N ALA A 172 -13.59 -1.82 15.02
CA ALA A 172 -13.44 -0.70 14.10
C ALA A 172 -12.89 -1.17 12.73
N VAL A 173 -11.96 -2.12 12.71
CA VAL A 173 -11.46 -2.74 11.47
C VAL A 173 -12.58 -3.46 10.72
N GLU A 174 -13.37 -4.29 11.42
CA GLU A 174 -14.54 -4.97 10.86
C GLU A 174 -15.54 -3.98 10.25
N SER A 175 -15.86 -2.90 10.97
CA SER A 175 -16.77 -1.87 10.47
C SER A 175 -16.22 -1.18 9.21
N ARG A 176 -14.91 -0.88 9.17
CA ARG A 176 -14.25 -0.28 8.00
C ARG A 176 -14.30 -1.22 6.79
N LEU A 177 -13.97 -2.50 6.98
CA LEU A 177 -13.99 -3.52 5.92
C LEU A 177 -15.41 -3.79 5.41
N HIS A 178 -16.39 -3.88 6.31
CA HIS A 178 -17.79 -4.05 5.94
C HIS A 178 -18.30 -2.88 5.09
N ARG A 179 -18.03 -1.63 5.53
CA ARG A 179 -18.39 -0.43 4.76
C ARG A 179 -17.65 -0.36 3.42
N ALA A 180 -16.38 -0.75 3.39
CA ALA A 180 -15.61 -0.83 2.16
C ALA A 180 -16.24 -1.82 1.18
N LYS A 181 -16.63 -3.02 1.64
CA LYS A 181 -17.31 -4.03 0.82
C LYS A 181 -18.63 -3.51 0.25
N LEU A 182 -19.45 -2.83 1.05
CA LEU A 182 -20.70 -2.23 0.57
C LEU A 182 -20.47 -1.15 -0.49
N ASN A 183 -19.47 -0.29 -0.29
CA ASN A 183 -19.14 0.78 -1.23
C ASN A 183 -18.54 0.23 -2.53
N LEU A 184 -17.68 -0.79 -2.43
CA LEU A 184 -17.13 -1.49 -3.59
C LEU A 184 -18.24 -2.21 -4.35
N LYS A 185 -19.14 -2.92 -3.66
CA LYS A 185 -20.29 -3.58 -4.32
C LYS A 185 -21.06 -2.60 -5.18
N LYS A 186 -21.51 -1.47 -4.61
CA LYS A 186 -22.24 -0.42 -5.36
C LYS A 186 -21.49 0.11 -6.59
N LYS A 187 -20.16 0.19 -6.52
CA LYS A 187 -19.32 0.69 -7.62
C LYS A 187 -19.01 -0.39 -8.66
N LEU A 188 -19.04 -1.65 -8.26
CA LEU A 188 -18.74 -2.81 -9.10
C LEU A 188 -19.99 -3.46 -9.70
N GLU A 189 -21.20 -3.13 -9.23
CA GLU A 189 -22.47 -3.60 -9.82
C GLU A 189 -22.54 -3.41 -11.34
N PRO A 190 -22.16 -2.25 -11.94
CA PRO A 190 -22.21 -2.09 -13.39
C PRO A 190 -21.33 -3.10 -14.14
N LEU A 191 -20.17 -3.43 -13.58
CA LEU A 191 -19.25 -4.42 -14.15
C LEU A 191 -19.82 -5.85 -14.03
N ARG A 192 -20.58 -6.12 -12.97
CA ARG A 192 -21.22 -7.42 -12.77
C ARG A 192 -22.32 -7.67 -13.80
N GLU A 193 -23.08 -6.62 -14.14
CA GLU A 193 -24.13 -6.67 -15.17
C GLU A 193 -23.54 -6.77 -16.58
N GLU A 194 -22.46 -6.03 -16.86
CA GLU A 194 -21.78 -5.99 -18.17
C GLU A 194 -21.05 -7.30 -18.52
N PHE A 195 -20.46 -7.99 -17.52
CA PHE A 195 -19.65 -9.20 -17.75
C PHE A 195 -20.31 -10.51 -17.27
N HIS A 196 -21.59 -10.48 -16.86
CA HIS A 196 -22.33 -11.65 -16.36
C HIS A 196 -21.59 -12.48 -15.28
N LEU A 197 -20.76 -11.83 -14.48
CA LEU A 197 -19.97 -12.49 -13.44
C LEU A 197 -20.91 -12.93 -12.30
N SER A 198 -21.06 -14.26 -12.13
CA SER A 198 -21.91 -14.90 -11.10
C SER A 198 -21.30 -14.85 -9.71
#